data_AF-A0A6V7VIS9-F1
#
_entry.id   AF-A0A6V7VIS9-F1
#
_cell.length_a   1.000
_cell.length_b   1.000
_cell.length_c   1.000
_cell.angle_alpha   90.00
_cell.angle_beta   90.00
_cell.angle_gamma   90.00
#
_symmetry.space_group_name_H-M   'P 1'
#
loop_
_entity.id
_entity.type
_entity.pdbx_description
1 polymer ?
#
loop_
_entity_poly.entity_id
_entity_poly.type
_entity_poly.pdbx_seq_one_letter_code
_entity_poly.pdbx_strand_id
1 'polypeptide(L)'
;MNHIEIADNVTIYTPTIRSRAVNLCFAINYCNSLLITAPTSTYAWWMGYLLPEGSPIFYYSCERSCRHISKKDFFPTEWLPLTINFEGKIEVDDNPF
;
A
#
# COMPACT_ATOMS: atom_id res chain seq x y z
N MET A 1 23.39 -3.25 -7.41
CA MET A 1 22.30 -2.33 -7.06
C MET A 1 21.54 -2.08 -8.35
N ASN A 2 20.29 -2.50 -8.44
CA ASN A 2 19.49 -2.28 -9.65
C ASN A 2 18.91 -0.86 -9.56
N HIS A 3 19.30 -0.01 -10.50
CA HIS A 3 18.74 1.32 -10.67
C HIS A 3 17.37 1.15 -11.32
N ILE A 4 16.32 1.58 -10.62
CA ILE A 4 15.02 1.83 -11.26
C ILE A 4 15.16 3.22 -11.87
N GLU A 5 15.28 3.30 -13.19
CA GLU A 5 15.16 4.57 -13.92
C GLU A 5 13.75 5.10 -13.69
N ILE A 6 13.63 6.13 -12.86
CA ILE A 6 12.37 6.85 -12.69
C ILE A 6 12.37 7.98 -13.71
N ALA A 7 11.27 8.10 -14.46
CA ALA A 7 11.08 9.09 -15.53
C ALA A 7 11.61 10.49 -15.17
N ASP A 8 12.06 11.24 -16.19
CA ASP A 8 12.93 12.44 -16.13
C ASP A 8 12.47 13.63 -15.27
N ASN A 9 11.39 13.54 -14.48
CA ASN A 9 10.88 14.61 -13.63
C ASN A 9 10.37 14.13 -12.25
N VAL A 10 10.88 13.02 -11.71
CA VAL A 10 10.46 12.55 -10.38
C VAL A 10 11.42 12.99 -9.28
N THR A 11 10.91 13.78 -8.33
CA THR A 11 11.62 14.10 -7.09
C THR A 11 11.24 13.08 -6.01
N ILE A 12 12.24 12.36 -5.48
CA ILE A 12 12.03 11.35 -4.45
C ILE A 12 12.30 11.96 -3.07
N TYR A 13 11.27 12.05 -2.25
CA TYR A 13 11.40 12.43 -0.85
C TYR A 13 11.51 11.19 0.02
N THR A 14 12.62 11.06 0.75
CA THR A 14 12.81 10.03 1.77
C THR A 14 13.06 10.68 3.11
N PRO A 15 12.26 10.37 4.16
CA PRO A 15 12.53 10.86 5.49
C PRO A 15 13.92 10.38 5.97
N THR A 16 14.79 11.33 6.33
CA THR A 16 16.10 11.01 6.91
C THR A 16 15.97 10.45 8.33
N ILE A 17 14.90 10.81 9.03
CA ILE A 17 14.55 10.34 10.36
C ILE A 17 13.64 9.11 10.24
N ARG A 18 14.14 7.95 10.70
CA ARG A 18 13.43 6.66 10.60
C ARG A 18 12.37 6.43 11.70
N SER A 19 11.81 7.51 12.26
CA SER A 19 10.77 7.40 13.28
C SER A 19 9.44 6.99 12.64
N ARG A 20 8.75 6.03 13.27
CA ARG A 20 7.40 5.60 12.85
C ARG A 20 6.41 6.77 12.87
N ALA A 21 6.50 7.65 13.87
CA ALA A 21 5.65 8.83 13.94
C ALA A 21 5.92 9.82 12.80
N VAL A 22 7.20 10.03 12.45
CA VAL A 22 7.59 10.92 11.34
C VAL A 22 7.10 10.35 10.00
N ASN A 23 7.27 9.05 9.76
CA ASN A 23 6.81 8.40 8.55
C ASN A 23 5.27 8.44 8.42
N LEU A 24 4.55 8.24 9.52
CA LEU A 24 3.09 8.35 9.54
C LEU A 24 2.64 9.78 9.22
N CYS A 25 3.22 10.78 9.89
CA CYS A 25 2.94 12.19 9.63
C CYS A 25 3.27 12.57 8.18
N PHE A 26 4.41 12.11 7.65
CA PHE A 26 4.80 12.35 6.27
C PHE A 26 3.76 11.78 5.30
N ALA A 27 3.35 10.53 5.49
CA ALA A 27 2.36 9.89 4.62
C ALA A 27 1.03 10.67 4.59
N ILE A 28 0.50 11.03 5.76
CA ILE A 28 -0.80 11.71 5.89
C ILE A 28 -0.78 13.12 5.26
N ASN A 29 0.36 13.82 5.30
CA ASN A 29 0.45 15.21 4.84
C ASN A 29 0.92 15.36 3.39
N TYR A 30 1.67 14.40 2.85
CA TYR A 30 2.35 14.55 1.55
C TYR A 30 2.05 13.45 0.54
N CYS A 31 1.54 12.30 0.96
CA CYS A 31 1.19 11.23 0.02
C CYS A 31 -0.27 11.36 -0.44
N ASN A 32 -0.48 11.18 -1.73
CA ASN A 32 -1.82 11.11 -2.33
C ASN A 32 -2.29 9.66 -2.54
N SER A 33 -1.43 8.68 -2.32
CA SER A 33 -1.69 7.25 -2.50
C SER A 33 -0.75 6.43 -1.60
N LEU A 34 -1.10 5.17 -1.33
CA LEU A 34 -0.28 4.26 -0.53
C LEU A 34 -0.25 2.86 -1.15
N LEU A 35 0.93 2.22 -1.15
CA LEU A 35 1.10 0.81 -1.49
C LEU A 35 1.54 -0.01 -0.26
N ILE A 36 0.72 -0.97 0.14
CA ILE A 36 0.96 -1.88 1.26
C ILE A 36 1.43 -3.24 0.73
N THR A 37 2.73 -3.48 0.80
CA THR A 37 3.34 -4.76 0.37
C THR A 37 3.26 -5.86 1.44
N ALA A 38 3.13 -5.47 2.71
CA ALA A 38 2.93 -6.35 3.85
C ALA A 38 1.50 -6.18 4.40
N PRO A 39 0.50 -6.88 3.84
CA PRO A 39 -0.92 -6.61 4.08
C PRO A 39 -1.35 -6.78 5.54
N THR A 40 -0.69 -7.62 6.32
CA THR A 40 -0.98 -7.79 7.76
C THR A 40 -0.28 -6.77 8.66
N SER A 41 0.43 -5.80 8.10
CA SER A 41 1.11 -4.77 8.88
C SER A 41 0.10 -3.78 9.43
N THR A 42 -0.13 -3.81 10.75
CA THR A 42 -0.98 -2.83 11.45
C THR A 42 -0.47 -1.40 11.26
N TYR A 43 0.84 -1.20 11.18
CA TYR A 43 1.45 0.11 10.94
C TYR A 43 1.10 0.66 9.55
N ALA A 44 1.23 -0.16 8.49
CA ALA A 44 0.86 0.26 7.14
C ALA A 44 -0.65 0.41 6.99
N TRP A 45 -1.42 -0.41 7.70
CA TRP A 45 -2.87 -0.30 7.77
C TRP A 45 -3.30 1.05 8.35
N TRP A 46 -2.78 1.44 9.53
CA TRP A 46 -3.10 2.74 10.12
C TRP A 46 -2.63 3.92 9.26
N MET A 47 -1.52 3.75 8.53
CA MET A 47 -1.09 4.74 7.56
C MET A 47 -2.17 4.91 6.47
N GLY A 48 -2.61 3.83 5.83
CA GLY A 48 -3.66 3.87 4.81
C GLY A 48 -4.98 4.45 5.32
N TYR A 49 -5.38 4.08 6.53
CA TYR A 49 -6.62 4.55 7.16
C TYR A 49 -6.64 6.06 7.43
N LEU A 50 -5.47 6.65 7.69
CA LEU A 50 -5.34 8.06 8.02
C LEU A 50 -5.01 8.94 6.81
N LEU A 51 -4.84 8.38 5.61
CA LEU A 51 -4.67 9.17 4.40
C LEU A 51 -5.93 10.03 4.13
N PRO A 52 -5.79 11.14 3.36
CA PRO A 52 -6.94 11.94 2.95
C PRO A 52 -8.02 11.10 2.27
N GLU A 53 -9.28 11.47 2.48
CA GLU A 53 -10.42 10.81 1.85
C GLU A 53 -10.28 10.83 0.31
N GLY A 54 -10.54 9.68 -0.32
CA GLY A 54 -10.39 9.50 -1.76
C GLY A 54 -8.97 9.17 -2.24
N SER A 55 -7.96 9.17 -1.35
CA SER A 55 -6.64 8.64 -1.70
C SER A 55 -6.71 7.14 -2.03
N PRO A 56 -6.17 6.66 -3.16
CA PRO A 56 -6.14 5.23 -3.45
C PRO A 56 -5.12 4.52 -2.56
N ILE A 57 -5.60 3.49 -1.86
CA ILE A 57 -4.77 2.58 -1.05
C ILE A 57 -4.73 1.23 -1.74
N PHE A 58 -3.54 0.82 -2.15
CA PHE A 58 -3.29 -0.46 -2.78
C PHE A 58 -2.69 -1.43 -1.76
N TYR A 59 -3.11 -2.69 -1.76
CA TYR A 59 -2.51 -3.71 -0.90
C TYR A 59 -2.31 -5.03 -1.62
N TYR A 60 -1.25 -5.76 -1.28
CA TYR A 60 -1.03 -7.09 -1.83
C TYR A 60 -2.11 -8.08 -1.35
N SER A 61 -2.86 -8.69 -2.29
CA SER A 61 -3.91 -9.69 -2.03
C SER A 61 -3.27 -11.00 -1.57
N CYS A 62 -3.00 -11.07 -0.27
CA CYS A 62 -2.27 -12.16 0.36
C CYS A 62 -3.17 -13.37 0.61
N GLU A 63 -3.43 -14.19 -0.41
CA GLU A 63 -4.30 -15.35 -0.27
C GLU A 63 -3.73 -16.43 0.67
N ARG A 64 -2.44 -16.77 0.51
CA ARG A 64 -1.85 -17.92 1.20
C ARG A 64 -1.38 -17.62 2.62
N SER A 65 -0.77 -16.46 2.82
CA SER A 65 -0.13 -16.06 4.09
C SER A 65 -1.08 -15.33 5.05
N CYS A 66 -2.28 -14.94 4.61
CA CYS A 66 -3.23 -14.19 5.43
C CYS A 66 -4.53 -14.96 5.70
N ARG A 67 -4.50 -16.31 5.58
CA ARG A 67 -5.66 -17.20 5.83
C ARG A 67 -6.30 -17.06 7.22
N HIS A 68 -5.58 -16.49 8.17
CA HIS A 68 -6.06 -16.23 9.53
C HIS A 68 -6.86 -14.93 9.65
N ILE A 69 -6.98 -14.15 8.58
CA ILE A 69 -7.66 -12.86 8.54
C ILE A 69 -8.75 -12.91 7.48
N SER A 70 -9.96 -12.52 7.85
CA SER A 70 -11.02 -12.22 6.89
C SER A 70 -10.68 -10.90 6.20
N LYS A 71 -10.42 -10.94 4.88
CA LYS A 71 -10.10 -9.74 4.10
C LYS A 71 -11.19 -8.68 4.23
N LYS A 72 -12.46 -9.11 4.25
CA LYS A 72 -13.65 -8.26 4.37
C LYS A 72 -13.72 -7.51 5.69
N ASP A 73 -13.24 -8.13 6.76
CA ASP A 73 -13.26 -7.51 8.09
C ASP A 73 -12.01 -6.68 8.37
N PHE A 74 -10.93 -6.96 7.65
CA PHE A 74 -9.64 -6.31 7.86
C PHE A 74 -9.42 -5.11 6.96
N PHE A 75 -9.82 -5.16 5.69
CA PHE A 75 -9.60 -4.06 4.75
C PHE A 75 -10.91 -3.33 4.44
N PRO A 76 -10.91 -1.98 4.47
CA PRO A 76 -12.02 -1.21 3.93
C PRO A 76 -12.28 -1.55 2.47
N THR A 77 -13.56 -1.57 2.07
CA THR A 77 -14.01 -2.02 0.74
C THR A 77 -13.54 -1.14 -0.41
N GLU A 78 -13.19 0.11 -0.12
CA GLU A 78 -12.69 1.09 -1.06
C GLU A 78 -11.18 0.94 -1.33
N TRP A 79 -10.48 0.09 -0.57
CA TRP A 79 -9.06 -0.19 -0.81
C TRP A 79 -8.91 -1.20 -1.95
N LEU A 80 -7.86 -1.02 -2.74
CA LEU A 80 -7.62 -1.71 -4.00
C LEU A 80 -6.66 -2.89 -3.77
N PRO A 81 -7.14 -4.15 -3.84
CA PRO A 81 -6.26 -5.30 -3.75
C PRO A 81 -5.48 -5.45 -5.05
N LEU A 82 -4.22 -5.86 -4.92
CA LEU A 82 -3.33 -6.16 -6.04
C LEU A 82 -3.03 -7.65 -6.08
N THR A 83 -3.15 -8.23 -7.26
CA THR A 83 -2.73 -9.59 -7.56
C THR A 83 -1.65 -9.60 -8.65
N ILE A 84 -1.01 -10.75 -8.82
CA ILE A 84 -0.07 -10.99 -9.92
C ILE A 84 -0.70 -12.08 -10.79
N ASN A 85 -0.98 -11.76 -12.04
CA ASN A 85 -1.57 -12.71 -12.98
C ASN A 85 -0.56 -13.80 -13.42
N PHE A 86 -1.01 -14.75 -14.23
CA PHE A 86 -0.14 -15.84 -14.74
C PHE A 86 1.01 -15.35 -15.64
N GLU A 87 0.92 -14.13 -16.19
CA GLU A 87 1.97 -13.49 -16.98
C GLU A 87 2.97 -12.69 -16.12
N GLY A 88 2.78 -12.63 -14.80
CA GLY A 88 3.61 -11.84 -13.89
C GLY A 88 3.27 -10.35 -13.86
N LYS A 89 2.13 -9.93 -14.42
CA LYS A 89 1.66 -8.53 -14.38
C LYS A 89 0.87 -8.26 -13.11
N ILE A 90 1.03 -7.05 -12.58
CA ILE A 90 0.27 -6.55 -11.44
C ILE A 90 -1.08 -6.03 -11.94
N GLU A 91 -2.16 -6.49 -11.30
CA GLU A 91 -3.53 -6.13 -11.65
C GLU A 91 -4.32 -5.81 -10.38
N VAL A 92 -5.33 -4.96 -10.48
CA VAL A 92 -6.32 -4.80 -9.41
C VAL A 92 -7.22 -6.04 -9.40
N ASP A 93 -7.41 -6.62 -8.23
CA ASP A 93 -8.27 -7.78 -8.04
C ASP A 93 -9.74 -7.32 -7.97
N ASP A 94 -10.46 -7.53 -9.08
CA ASP A 94 -11.87 -7.15 -9.24
C ASP A 94 -12.84 -7.99 -8.38
N ASN A 95 -12.37 -9.09 -7.77
CA ASN A 95 -13.15 -9.90 -6.84
C ASN A 95 -12.42 -10.15 -5.51
N PRO A 96 -12.34 -9.13 -4.64
CA PRO A 96 -11.55 -9.21 -3.40
C PRO A 96 -12.10 -10.15 -2.32
N PHE A 97 -13.33 -10.65 -2.47
CA PHE A 97 -14.09 -11.39 -1.46
C PHE A 97 -14.67 -12.70 -1.99
#